data_AF-A0A645DL04-F1
#
_entry.id   AF-A0A645DL04-F1
#
_cell.length_a   1.000
_cell.length_b   1.000
_cell.length_c   1.000
_cell.angle_alpha   90.00
_cell.angle_beta   90.00
_cell.angle_gamma   90.00
#
_symmetry.space_group_name_H-M   'P 1'
#
loop_
_entity.id
_entity.type
_entity.pdbx_description
1 polymer ?
#
loop_
_entity_poly.entity_id
_entity_poly.type
_entity_poly.pdbx_seq_one_letter_code
_entity_poly.pdbx_strand_id
1 'polypeptide(L)' 'MTGATKQGYSVEVGRGILDFPAFVKMLREVGYEGVCSLEHERNMDDPFLGIAESIGYFRGVIAATKK' A
#
# COMPACT_ATOMS: atom_id res chain seq x y z
N MET A 1 5.60 13.09 11.02
CA MET A 1 6.37 12.66 9.82
C MET A 1 6.16 11.16 9.65
N THR A 2 6.13 10.62 8.43
CA THR A 2 6.10 9.15 8.26
C THR A 2 7.41 8.55 8.77
N GLY A 3 7.36 7.46 9.54
CA GLY A 3 8.56 6.88 10.13
C GLY A 3 8.27 5.65 10.97
N ALA A 4 9.30 4.85 11.22
CA ALA A 4 9.22 3.64 12.06
C ALA A 4 9.27 4.01 13.56
N THR A 5 8.49 5.01 13.94
CA THR A 5 8.36 5.50 15.31
C THR A 5 6.89 5.60 15.69
N LYS A 6 6.60 5.74 16.99
CA LYS A 6 5.23 5.92 17.50
C LYS A 6 4.55 7.19 16.95
N GLN A 7 5.30 8.11 16.37
CA GLN A 7 4.80 9.36 15.78
C GLN A 7 4.49 9.24 14.28
N GLY A 8 4.66 8.05 13.70
CA GLY A 8 4.21 7.74 12.34
C GLY A 8 2.70 7.87 12.23
N TYR A 9 2.22 8.27 11.05
CA TYR A 9 0.80 8.42 10.75
C TYR A 9 0.49 7.89 9.35
N SER A 10 -0.77 7.54 9.12
CA SER A 10 -1.23 6.97 7.84
C SER A 10 -1.10 7.97 6.70
N VAL A 11 -0.68 7.49 5.53
CA VAL A 11 -0.59 8.24 4.27
C VAL A 11 -1.05 7.34 3.13
N GLU A 12 -1.27 7.91 1.96
CA GLU A 12 -1.57 7.16 0.74
C GLU A 12 -0.46 6.12 0.46
N VAL A 13 -0.87 4.95 -0.05
CA VAL A 13 0.05 3.85 -0.39
C VAL A 13 1.08 4.37 -1.38
N GLY A 14 2.36 4.15 -1.08
CA GLY A 14 3.50 4.61 -1.88
C GLY A 14 4.15 5.91 -1.41
N ARG A 15 3.50 6.68 -0.51
CA ARG A 15 4.09 7.91 0.08
C ARG A 15 4.75 7.70 1.44
N GLY A 16 4.55 6.54 2.04
CA GLY A 16 5.07 6.18 3.35
C GLY A 16 6.43 5.48 3.31
N ILE A 17 6.77 4.81 4.40
CA ILE A 17 8.05 4.09 4.55
C ILE A 17 7.96 2.59 4.20
N LEU A 18 6.78 2.09 3.83
CA LEU A 18 6.57 0.67 3.53
C LEU A 18 7.16 0.28 2.17
N ASP A 19 7.91 -0.82 2.15
CA ASP A 19 8.43 -1.42 0.92
C ASP A 19 7.37 -2.33 0.27
N PHE A 20 6.48 -1.73 -0.51
CA PHE A 20 5.44 -2.48 -1.24
C PHE A 20 6.00 -3.46 -2.28
N PRO A 21 7.06 -3.15 -3.06
CA PRO A 21 7.67 -4.14 -3.94
C PRO A 21 8.16 -5.40 -3.21
N ALA A 22 8.84 -5.25 -2.06
CA ALA A 22 9.26 -6.40 -1.26
C ALA A 22 8.06 -7.16 -0.68
N PHE A 23 7.05 -6.44 -0.18
CA PHE A 23 5.80 -7.02 0.30
C PHE A 23 5.13 -7.92 -0.76
N VAL A 24 4.95 -7.41 -1.98
CA VAL A 24 4.33 -8.19 -3.09
C VAL A 24 5.17 -9.40 -3.48
N LYS A 25 6.51 -9.27 -3.51
CA LYS A 25 7.40 -10.41 -3.79
C LYS A 25 7.26 -11.50 -2.73
N MET A 26 7.19 -11.12 -1.46
CA MET A 26 7.04 -12.05 -0.34
C MET A 26 5.70 -12.80 -0.40
N LEU A 27 4.59 -12.11 -0.69
CA LEU A 27 3.29 -12.77 -0.86
C LEU A 27 3.32 -13.87 -1.92
N ARG A 28 4.04 -13.65 -3.03
CA ARG A 28 4.22 -14.66 -4.08
C ARG A 28 5.15 -15.80 -3.62
N GLU A 29 6.22 -15.47 -2.91
CA GLU A 29 7.18 -16.44 -2.38
C GLU A 29 6.51 -17.45 -1.44
N VAL A 30 5.63 -16.98 -0.56
CA VAL A 30 4.90 -17.84 0.38
C VAL A 30 3.62 -18.45 -0.20
N GLY A 31 3.31 -18.18 -1.48
CA GLY A 31 2.11 -18.71 -2.14
C GLY A 31 0.79 -18.21 -1.53
N TYR A 32 0.73 -16.94 -1.09
CA TYR A 32 -0.51 -16.38 -0.56
C TYR A 32 -1.54 -16.16 -1.67
N GLU A 33 -2.66 -16.88 -1.60
CA GLU A 33 -3.76 -16.84 -2.60
C GLU A 33 -4.99 -16.03 -2.15
N GLY A 34 -4.90 -15.35 -1.00
CA GLY A 34 -5.99 -14.54 -0.47
C GLY A 34 -6.10 -13.14 -1.12
N VAL A 35 -6.80 -12.23 -0.43
CA VAL A 35 -7.05 -10.87 -0.90
C VAL A 35 -6.29 -9.85 -0.05
N CYS A 36 -5.58 -8.93 -0.70
CA CYS A 36 -5.04 -7.74 -0.03
C CYS A 36 -6.08 -6.60 -0.11
N SER A 37 -6.83 -6.39 0.98
CA SER A 37 -7.80 -5.31 1.09
C SER A 37 -7.13 -4.00 1.51
N LEU A 38 -7.55 -2.88 0.92
CA LEU A 38 -7.12 -1.55 1.33
C LEU A 38 -7.98 -1.06 2.49
N GLU A 39 -7.34 -0.70 3.60
CA GLU A 39 -7.91 0.13 4.65
C GLU A 39 -7.38 1.56 4.49
N HIS A 40 -8.28 2.52 4.32
CA HIS A 40 -7.94 3.93 4.11
C HIS A 40 -8.53 4.78 5.24
N GLU A 41 -7.66 5.49 5.96
CA GLU A 41 -8.01 6.24 7.17
C GLU A 41 -7.65 7.73 7.07
N ARG A 42 -7.51 8.25 5.84
CA ARG A 42 -7.11 9.63 5.57
C ARG A 42 -8.24 10.39 4.89
N ASN A 43 -8.40 11.66 5.28
CA ASN A 43 -9.40 12.58 4.74
C ASN A 43 -10.78 11.92 4.59
N MET A 44 -11.28 11.30 5.67
CA MET A 44 -12.47 10.43 5.61
C MET A 44 -13.76 11.12 5.13
N ASP A 45 -13.81 12.45 5.20
CA ASP A 45 -14.93 13.23 4.67
C ASP A 45 -14.92 13.31 3.13
N ASP A 46 -13.75 13.12 2.49
CA ASP A 46 -13.55 13.10 1.04
C ASP A 46 -12.37 12.18 0.64
N PRO A 47 -12.50 10.85 0.81
CA PRO A 47 -11.36 9.93 0.73
C PRO A 47 -11.06 9.44 -0.70
N PHE A 48 -11.88 9.81 -1.68
CA PHE A 48 -11.91 9.16 -2.99
C PHE A 48 -10.58 9.25 -3.74
N LEU A 49 -9.93 10.42 -3.72
CA LEU A 49 -8.64 10.61 -4.39
C LEU A 49 -7.51 9.81 -3.72
N GLY A 50 -7.47 9.79 -2.39
CA GLY A 50 -6.47 9.02 -1.63
C GLY A 50 -6.62 7.52 -1.85
N ILE A 51 -7.86 7.02 -1.94
CA ILE A 51 -8.15 5.62 -2.30
C ILE A 51 -7.71 5.34 -3.73
N ALA A 52 -8.09 6.19 -4.69
CA ALA A 52 -7.75 5.98 -6.10
C ALA A 52 -6.24 5.93 -6.33
N GLU A 53 -5.51 6.86 -5.72
CA GLU A 53 -4.04 6.88 -5.74
C GLU A 53 -3.46 5.59 -5.13
N SER A 54 -3.92 5.22 -3.94
CA SER A 54 -3.38 4.08 -3.21
C SER A 54 -3.56 2.77 -3.98
N ILE A 55 -4.75 2.55 -4.55
CA ILE A 55 -5.05 1.40 -5.39
C ILE A 55 -4.22 1.43 -6.67
N GLY A 56 -4.10 2.60 -7.31
CA GLY A 56 -3.31 2.77 -8.53
C GLY A 56 -1.84 2.40 -8.32
N TYR A 57 -1.23 2.94 -7.27
CA TYR A 57 0.15 2.63 -6.90
C TYR A 57 0.34 1.12 -6.65
N PHE A 58 -0.51 0.51 -5.81
CA PHE A 58 -0.39 -0.90 -5.46
C PHE A 58 -0.54 -1.82 -6.69
N ARG A 59 -1.48 -1.53 -7.59
CA ARG A 59 -1.65 -2.26 -8.86
C ARG A 59 -0.43 -2.08 -9.77
N GLY A 60 0.15 -0.88 -9.81
CA GLY A 60 1.40 -0.60 -10.51
C GLY A 60 2.56 -1.46 -10.00
N VAL A 61 2.72 -1.56 -8.68
CA VAL A 61 3.73 -2.43 -8.05
C VAL A 61 3.49 -3.90 -8.38
N ILE A 62 2.24 -4.38 -8.31
CA ILE A 62 1.89 -5.76 -8.69
C ILE A 62 2.31 -6.05 -10.13
N ALA A 63 2.00 -5.15 -11.06
CA ALA A 63 2.33 -5.29 -12.46
C ALA A 63 3.86 -5.26 -12.70
N ALA A 64 4.56 -4.28 -12.12
CA ALA A 64 6.00 -4.07 -12.32
C ALA A 64 6.88 -5.16 -11.70
N THR A 65 6.37 -5.88 -10.70
CA THR A 65 7.12 -6.97 -10.01
C THR A 65 6.77 -8.36 -10.51
N LYS A 66 5.88 -8.48 -11.50
CA LYS A 66 5.46 -9.76 -12.09
C LYS A 66 6.67 -10.43 -12.76
N LYS A 67 6.94 -11.68 -12.39
CA LYS A 67 7.93 -12.56 -13.05
C LYS A 67 7.21 -13.47 -14.03
#